data_AF-A0AAU5A4Q8-F1
#
_entry.id   AF-A0AAU5A4Q8-F1
#
_cell.length_a   1.000
_cell.length_b   1.000
_cell.length_c   1.000
_cell.angle_alpha   90.00
_cell.angle_beta   90.00
_cell.angle_gamma   90.00
#
_symmetry.space_group_name_H-M   'P 1'
#
loop_
_entity.id
_entity.type
_entity.pdbx_description
1 polymer ?
#
loop_
_entity_poly.entity_id
_entity_poly.type
_entity_poly.pdbx_seq_one_letter_code
_entity_poly.pdbx_strand_id
1 'polypeptide(L)'
;MTEEAQRVINAMDEVEAIPDPEERARAISEVLADQAARAKKWRDDRRKFVLEQRAMKPKAVPYRKIAAMLGVSLRTVQDIEAGYSGSGKDRPRATQAEE
;
A
#
# COMPACT_ATOMS: atom_id res chain seq x y z
N MET A 1 14.29 -0.61 0.95
CA MET A 1 13.54 0.48 1.62
C MET A 1 14.13 1.80 1.16
N THR A 2 13.30 2.80 0.89
CA THR A 2 13.80 4.13 0.49
C THR A 2 14.13 4.98 1.72
N GLU A 3 14.96 6.02 1.54
CA GLU A 3 15.34 6.93 2.63
C GLU A 3 14.12 7.66 3.21
N GLU A 4 13.17 8.07 2.35
CA GLU A 4 11.93 8.72 2.76
C GLU A 4 11.06 7.82 3.64
N ALA A 5 10.93 6.54 3.25
CA ALA A 5 10.15 5.57 4.02
C ALA A 5 10.81 5.31 5.39
N GLN A 6 12.14 5.23 5.43
CA GLN A 6 12.87 5.10 6.70
C GLN A 6 12.64 6.30 7.61
N ARG A 7 12.68 7.54 7.09
CA ARG A 7 12.41 8.74 7.89
C ARG A 7 11.02 8.72 8.52
N VAL A 8 10.00 8.29 7.77
CA VAL A 8 8.63 8.18 8.28
C VAL A 8 8.54 7.09 9.36
N ILE A 9 9.15 5.92 9.14
CA ILE A 9 9.16 4.84 10.13
C ILE A 9 9.83 5.30 11.44
N ASN A 10 11.00 5.93 11.35
CA ASN A 10 11.69 6.46 12.52
C ASN A 10 10.83 7.50 13.28
N ALA A 11 10.14 8.39 12.57
CA ALA A 11 9.24 9.35 13.20
C ALA A 11 8.04 8.67 13.88
N MET A 12 7.56 7.53 13.36
CA MET A 12 6.52 6.74 14.04
C MET A 12 7.07 6.09 15.32
N ASP A 13 8.29 5.55 15.29
CA ASP A 13 8.96 4.99 16.48
C ASP A 13 9.13 6.07 17.57
N GLU A 14 9.44 7.32 17.18
CA GLU A 14 9.53 8.46 18.11
C GLU A 14 8.17 8.79 18.76
N VAL A 15 7.07 8.72 18.00
CA VAL A 15 5.71 8.88 18.56
C VAL A 15 5.40 7.78 19.57
N GLU A 16 5.79 6.54 19.31
CA GLU A 16 5.59 5.42 20.22
C GLU A 16 6.43 5.56 21.52
N ALA A 17 7.57 6.22 21.44
CA ALA A 17 8.48 6.45 22.57
C ALA A 17 8.05 7.60 23.51
N ILE A 18 7.00 8.37 23.19
CA ILE A 18 6.49 9.45 24.05
C ILE A 18 6.13 8.88 25.43
N PRO A 19 6.72 9.36 26.55
CA PRO A 19 6.49 8.77 27.86
C PRO A 19 5.07 8.96 28.40
N ASP A 20 4.51 10.17 28.22
CA ASP A 20 3.18 10.50 28.72
C ASP A 20 2.09 9.79 27.90
N PRO A 21 1.20 9.01 28.54
CA PRO A 21 0.22 8.21 27.82
C PRO A 21 -0.86 9.04 27.11
N GLU A 22 -1.23 10.21 27.65
CA GLU A 22 -2.23 11.09 27.01
C GLU A 22 -1.63 11.76 25.77
N GLU A 23 -0.42 12.31 25.90
CA GLU A 23 0.33 12.92 24.80
C GLU A 23 0.60 11.91 23.68
N ARG A 24 1.03 10.70 24.03
CA ARG A 24 1.23 9.61 23.07
C ARG A 24 -0.06 9.27 22.32
N ALA A 25 -1.19 9.12 23.03
CA ALA A 25 -2.47 8.82 22.40
C ALA A 25 -2.95 9.94 21.46
N ARG A 26 -2.71 11.21 21.83
CA ARG A 26 -3.01 12.37 20.98
C ARG A 26 -2.15 12.35 19.70
N ALA A 27 -0.84 12.17 19.83
CA ALA A 27 0.07 12.11 18.69
C ALA A 27 -0.26 10.96 17.72
N ILE A 28 -0.57 9.76 18.26
CA ILE A 28 -1.04 8.63 17.43
C ILE A 28 -2.32 9.02 16.67
N SER A 29 -3.27 9.66 17.34
CA SER A 29 -4.54 10.05 16.71
C SER A 29 -4.33 11.04 15.56
N GLU A 30 -3.42 12.01 15.73
CA GLU A 30 -3.04 12.97 14.68
C GLU A 30 -2.39 12.28 13.47
N VAL A 31 -1.44 11.36 13.72
CA VAL A 31 -0.79 10.58 12.66
C VAL A 31 -1.81 9.74 11.89
N LEU A 32 -2.72 9.04 12.59
CA LEU A 32 -3.74 8.21 11.94
C LEU A 32 -4.70 9.05 11.07
N ALA A 33 -5.06 10.26 11.52
CA ALA A 33 -5.90 11.17 10.75
C ALA A 33 -5.22 11.64 9.45
N ASP A 34 -3.95 12.04 9.52
CA ASP A 34 -3.18 12.44 8.34
C ASP A 34 -2.94 11.24 7.38
N GLN A 35 -2.63 10.07 7.93
CA GLN A 35 -2.51 8.83 7.14
C GLN A 35 -3.81 8.52 6.39
N ALA A 36 -4.97 8.61 7.05
CA ALA A 36 -6.27 8.38 6.40
C ALA A 36 -6.53 9.36 5.25
N ALA A 37 -6.18 10.64 5.43
CA ALA A 37 -6.31 11.66 4.38
C ALA A 37 -5.42 11.38 3.17
N ARG A 38 -4.20 10.87 3.37
CA ARG A 38 -3.25 10.56 2.30
C ARG A 38 -3.43 9.18 1.67
N ALA A 39 -4.03 8.24 2.39
CA ALA A 39 -4.12 6.83 2.00
C ALA A 39 -4.76 6.62 0.63
N LYS A 40 -5.80 7.39 0.28
CA LYS A 40 -6.41 7.30 -1.05
C LYS A 40 -5.41 7.68 -2.15
N LYS A 41 -4.77 8.86 -2.02
CA LYS A 41 -3.80 9.36 -3.00
C LYS A 41 -2.65 8.38 -3.21
N TRP A 42 -2.06 7.86 -2.12
CA TRP A 42 -0.94 6.92 -2.22
C TRP A 42 -1.34 5.58 -2.85
N ARG A 43 -2.56 5.09 -2.59
CA ARG A 43 -3.09 3.89 -3.26
C ARG A 43 -3.26 4.13 -4.76
N ASP A 44 -3.78 5.30 -5.14
CA ASP A 44 -3.97 5.69 -6.54
C ASP A 44 -2.63 5.83 -7.27
N ASP A 45 -1.63 6.47 -6.66
CA ASP A 45 -0.27 6.61 -7.22
C ASP A 45 0.39 5.24 -7.43
N ARG A 46 0.29 4.35 -6.44
CA ARG A 46 0.79 2.98 -6.54
C ARG A 46 0.09 2.19 -7.64
N ARG A 47 -1.23 2.37 -7.80
CA ARG A 47 -2.01 1.72 -8.86
C ARG A 47 -1.64 2.24 -10.24
N LYS A 48 -1.48 3.56 -10.39
CA LYS A 48 -1.05 4.19 -11.63
C LYS A 48 0.26 3.59 -12.13
N PHE A 49 1.28 3.47 -11.26
CA PHE A 49 2.54 2.83 -11.61
C PHE A 49 2.35 1.41 -12.15
N VAL A 50 1.58 0.57 -11.45
CA VAL A 50 1.32 -0.82 -11.91
C VAL A 50 0.65 -0.82 -13.29
N LEU A 51 -0.38 -0.01 -13.50
CA LEU A 51 -1.09 0.08 -14.78
C LEU A 51 -0.16 0.54 -15.91
N GLU A 52 0.71 1.52 -15.67
CA GLU A 52 1.70 1.99 -16.64
C GLU A 52 2.68 0.88 -17.05
N GLN A 53 3.23 0.13 -16.07
CA GLN A 53 4.10 -1.01 -16.35
C GLN A 53 3.38 -2.11 -17.15
N ARG A 54 2.09 -2.31 -16.90
CA ARG A 54 1.25 -3.30 -17.59
C ARG A 54 0.81 -2.84 -18.98
N ALA A 55 0.77 -1.54 -19.24
CA ALA A 55 0.44 -0.95 -20.53
C ALA A 55 1.64 -0.87 -21.51
N MET A 56 2.87 -1.09 -21.04
CA MET A 56 4.09 -1.00 -21.87
C MET A 56 4.02 -1.86 -23.14
N LYS A 57 4.54 -1.31 -24.25
CA LYS A 57 4.63 -1.96 -25.57
C LYS A 57 6.11 -2.17 -25.95
N PRO A 58 6.45 -3.21 -26.73
CA PRO A 58 5.56 -4.21 -27.34
C PRO A 58 5.03 -5.25 -26.34
N LYS A 59 5.67 -5.39 -25.17
CA LYS A 59 5.31 -6.39 -24.17
C LYS A 59 5.15 -5.76 -22.78
N ALA A 60 4.02 -6.05 -22.15
CA ALA A 60 3.73 -5.67 -20.77
C ALA A 60 4.76 -6.27 -19.80
N VAL A 61 5.11 -5.50 -18.75
CA VAL A 61 6.04 -5.99 -17.72
C VAL A 61 5.37 -7.12 -16.93
N PRO A 62 6.04 -8.28 -16.73
CA PRO A 62 5.47 -9.39 -15.95
C PRO A 62 5.25 -9.01 -14.48
N TYR A 63 4.17 -9.52 -13.87
CA TYR A 63 3.84 -9.24 -12.46
C TYR A 63 4.97 -9.50 -11.48
N ARG A 64 5.74 -10.59 -11.66
CA ARG A 64 6.89 -10.91 -10.81
C ARG A 64 7.96 -9.82 -10.83
N LYS A 65 8.18 -9.18 -11.99
CA LYS A 65 9.14 -8.08 -12.11
C LYS A 65 8.61 -6.82 -11.42
N ILE A 66 7.32 -6.52 -11.58
CA ILE A 66 6.66 -5.40 -10.87
C ILE A 66 6.70 -5.60 -9.36
N ALA A 67 6.44 -6.81 -8.89
CA ALA A 67 6.52 -7.19 -7.48
C ALA A 67 7.92 -6.94 -6.90
N ALA A 68 8.97 -7.34 -7.62
CA ALA A 68 10.36 -7.09 -7.24
C ALA A 68 10.69 -5.59 -7.22
N MET A 69 10.20 -4.80 -8.19
CA MET A 69 10.41 -3.35 -8.22
C MET A 69 9.77 -2.63 -7.02
N LEU A 70 8.59 -3.08 -6.60
CA LEU A 70 7.84 -2.48 -5.49
C LEU A 70 8.15 -3.08 -4.12
N GLY A 71 8.88 -4.19 -4.05
CA GLY A 71 9.13 -4.90 -2.79
C GLY A 71 7.87 -5.52 -2.17
N VAL A 72 6.89 -5.92 -2.99
CA VAL A 72 5.62 -6.53 -2.54
C VAL A 72 5.42 -7.91 -3.17
N SER A 73 4.44 -8.68 -2.68
CA SER A 73 4.12 -9.97 -3.29
C SER A 73 3.51 -9.81 -4.70
N LEU A 74 3.65 -10.84 -5.54
CA LEU A 74 2.95 -10.89 -6.84
C LEU A 74 1.44 -10.70 -6.66
N ARG A 75 0.87 -11.29 -5.62
CA ARG A 75 -0.56 -11.21 -5.33
C ARG A 75 -0.99 -9.77 -5.08
N THR A 76 -0.19 -9.02 -4.32
CA THR A 76 -0.42 -7.60 -4.06
C THR A 76 -0.45 -6.79 -5.35
N VAL A 77 0.43 -7.08 -6.33
CA VAL A 77 0.42 -6.39 -7.63
C VAL A 77 -0.86 -6.66 -8.41
N GLN A 78 -1.33 -7.92 -8.44
CA GLN A 78 -2.60 -8.27 -9.09
C GLN A 78 -3.78 -7.54 -8.44
N ASP A 79 -3.77 -7.39 -7.12
CA ASP A 79 -4.84 -6.72 -6.38
C ASP A 79 -4.85 -5.22 -6.65
N ILE A 80 -3.66 -4.62 -6.69
CA ILE A 80 -3.49 -3.21 -7.08
C ILE A 80 -4.03 -2.97 -8.49
N GLU A 81 -3.68 -3.81 -9.46
CA GLU A 81 -4.16 -3.67 -10.84
C GLU A 81 -5.70 -3.78 -10.91
N ALA A 82 -6.26 -4.80 -10.22
CA ALA A 82 -7.71 -5.02 -10.10
C ALA A 82 -8.45 -3.92 -9.33
N GLY A 83 -7.73 -2.98 -8.70
CA GLY A 83 -8.32 -1.93 -7.87
C GLY A 83 -8.82 -2.44 -6.52
N TYR A 84 -8.44 -3.64 -6.12
CA TYR A 84 -8.78 -4.23 -4.84
C TYR A 84 -7.87 -3.70 -3.74
N SER A 85 -8.46 -3.19 -2.66
CA SER A 85 -7.72 -2.60 -1.52
C SER A 85 -8.13 -3.15 -0.14
N GLY A 86 -8.98 -4.19 -0.12
CA GLY A 86 -9.47 -4.83 1.10
C GLY A 86 -8.55 -5.94 1.64
N SER A 87 -8.92 -6.48 2.80
CA SER A 87 -8.30 -7.68 3.37
C SER A 87 -8.53 -8.87 2.44
N GLY A 88 -7.49 -9.64 2.10
CA GLY A 88 -7.61 -10.81 1.21
C GLY A 88 -8.64 -11.88 1.65
N LYS A 89 -9.15 -11.80 2.89
CA LYS A 89 -10.29 -12.57 3.40
C LYS A 89 -11.61 -12.22 2.72
N ASP A 90 -11.82 -10.94 2.39
CA ASP A 90 -13.06 -10.41 1.77
C ASP A 90 -12.95 -10.34 0.24
N ARG A 91 -11.94 -11.02 -0.32
CA ARG A 91 -11.72 -11.03 -1.75
C ARG A 91 -12.72 -11.98 -2.41
N PRO A 92 -13.44 -11.56 -3.48
CA PRO A 92 -14.22 -12.49 -4.26
C PRO A 92 -13.33 -13.67 -4.71
N ARG A 93 -13.68 -14.89 -4.30
CA ARG A 93 -12.98 -16.11 -4.76
C ARG A 93 -13.37 -16.37 -6.21
N ALA A 94 -12.43 -16.85 -7.01
CA ALA A 94 -12.62 -17.16 -8.43
C ALA A 94 -13.58 -18.34 -8.72
N THR A 95 -14.32 -18.83 -7.73
CA THR A 95 -15.27 -19.97 -7.82
C THR A 95 -16.72 -19.54 -7.61
N GLN A 96 -17.11 -18.37 -8.12
CA GLN A 96 -18.51 -18.03 -8.36
C GLN A 96 -18.66 -17.45 -9.77
N ALA A 97 -18.16 -18.20 -10.75
CA ALA A 97 -18.58 -18.08 -12.14
C ALA A 97 -19.25 -19.41 -12.48
N GLU A 98 -20.52 -19.53 -12.10
CA GLU A 98 -21.54 -20.57 -12.40
C GLU A 98 -22.74 -20.14 -11.53
N GLU A 99 -23.88 -19.66 -12.01
CA GLU A 99 -24.65 -19.89 -13.25
C GLU A 99 -25.01 -18.60 -14.01
#